data_AF-A0A432WLW8-F1
#
_entry.id   AF-A0A432WLW8-F1
#
_cell.length_a   1.000
_cell.length_b   1.000
_cell.length_c   1.000
_cell.angle_alpha   90.00
_cell.angle_beta   90.00
_cell.angle_gamma   90.00
#
_symmetry.space_group_name_H-M   'P 1'
#
loop_
_entity.id
_entity.type
_entity.pdbx_description
1 polymer ?
#
loop_
_entity_poly.entity_id
_entity_poly.type
_entity_poly.pdbx_seq_one_letter_code
_entity_poly.pdbx_strand_id
1 'polypeptide(L)'
;MRDYLPDSASYFVNQGMYDFYPWRLLNRESQYEYITKGVEPDGSGNGKVYVFAKREDTADFAGLEIVDSKITDRVICFRSLFAEGDSKSSWNIVRAIHDDVFAFIANHVVADMRALVQSSK
;
A
#
# COMPACT_ATOMS: atom_id res chain seq x y z
N MET A 1 4.09 -17.98 11.20
CA MET A 1 3.77 -17.58 9.82
C MET A 1 4.85 -16.59 9.39
N ARG A 2 6.00 -17.08 8.92
CA ARG A 2 7.28 -16.33 8.88
C ARG A 2 7.85 -16.02 7.49
N ASP A 3 7.35 -16.66 6.44
CA ASP A 3 7.86 -16.52 5.08
C ASP A 3 6.61 -16.64 4.18
N TYR A 4 6.23 -15.75 3.28
CA TYR A 4 6.99 -15.05 2.26
C TYR A 4 6.23 -13.75 1.95
N LEU A 5 6.90 -12.61 2.03
CA LEU A 5 6.47 -11.50 1.17
C LEU A 5 6.60 -12.00 -0.28
N PRO A 6 5.67 -11.66 -1.18
CA PRO A 6 5.82 -11.95 -2.59
C PRO A 6 7.17 -11.48 -3.14
N ASP A 7 7.67 -12.11 -4.20
CA ASP A 7 9.00 -11.84 -4.74
C ASP A 7 9.19 -10.36 -5.09
N SER A 8 8.10 -9.74 -5.59
CA SER A 8 8.04 -8.32 -5.91
C SER A 8 8.33 -7.42 -4.70
N ALA A 9 7.69 -7.66 -3.56
CA ALA A 9 7.92 -6.90 -2.33
C ALA A 9 9.28 -7.24 -1.68
N SER A 10 9.63 -8.52 -1.67
CA SER A 10 10.90 -9.02 -1.11
C SER A 10 12.11 -8.40 -1.81
N TYR A 11 12.05 -8.19 -3.14
CA TYR A 11 13.12 -7.56 -3.90
C TYR A 11 13.52 -6.19 -3.32
N PHE A 12 12.55 -5.28 -3.10
CA PHE A 12 12.85 -3.94 -2.60
C PHE A 12 13.39 -3.94 -1.17
N VAL A 13 12.76 -4.73 -0.29
CA VAL A 13 13.19 -4.86 1.11
C VAL A 13 14.62 -5.40 1.21
N ASN A 14 14.94 -6.45 0.45
CA ASN A 14 16.26 -7.08 0.47
C ASN A 14 17.37 -6.17 -0.08
N GLN A 15 17.03 -5.24 -0.98
CA GLN A 15 17.96 -4.25 -1.51
C GLN A 15 18.08 -2.98 -0.65
N GLY A 16 17.34 -2.90 0.47
CA GLY A 16 17.33 -1.72 1.32
C GLY A 16 16.68 -0.48 0.67
N MET A 17 15.84 -0.69 -0.34
CA MET A 17 15.16 0.39 -1.04
C MET A 17 13.88 0.77 -0.30
N TYR A 18 13.93 1.85 0.49
CA TYR A 18 12.80 2.27 1.33
C TYR A 18 12.27 3.67 1.00
N ASP A 19 13.12 4.61 0.61
CA ASP A 19 12.73 6.00 0.47
C ASP A 19 12.48 6.38 -1.01
N PHE A 20 11.21 6.63 -1.32
CA PHE A 20 10.71 7.03 -2.64
C PHE A 20 9.80 8.27 -2.51
N TYR A 21 10.31 9.34 -1.89
CA TYR A 21 9.49 10.50 -1.47
C TYR A 21 8.52 10.98 -2.58
N PRO A 22 7.20 11.01 -2.32
CA PRO A 22 6.56 11.08 -1.00
C PRO A 22 6.27 9.71 -0.36
N TRP A 23 6.55 8.61 -1.04
CA TRP A 23 6.32 7.26 -0.54
C TRP A 23 7.51 6.74 0.26
N ARG A 24 7.21 5.99 1.33
CA ARG A 24 8.16 5.19 2.08
C ARG A 24 7.68 3.76 2.17
N LEU A 25 8.51 2.82 1.72
CA LEU A 25 8.31 1.40 1.99
C LEU A 25 8.70 1.13 3.45
N LEU A 26 7.86 0.37 4.13
CA LEU A 26 8.04 0.00 5.53
C LEU A 26 9.07 -1.12 5.62
N ASN A 27 9.97 -1.03 6.59
CA ASN A 27 10.81 -2.16 6.94
C ASN A 27 9.96 -3.32 7.45
N ARG A 28 10.52 -4.53 7.45
CA ARG A 28 9.80 -5.76 7.82
C ARG A 28 9.14 -5.69 9.21
N GLU A 29 9.75 -4.98 10.15
CA GLU A 29 9.25 -4.87 11.54
C GLU A 29 8.07 -3.89 11.67
N SER A 30 7.92 -2.96 10.72
CA SER A 30 6.88 -1.93 10.72
C SER A 30 5.70 -2.28 9.82
N GLN A 31 5.72 -3.45 9.17
CA GLN A 31 4.65 -3.94 8.31
C GLN A 31 3.55 -4.60 9.16
N TYR A 32 2.28 -4.37 8.81
CA TYR A 32 1.15 -4.85 9.60
C TYR A 32 -0.07 -5.19 8.74
N GLU A 33 -0.95 -6.03 9.27
CA GLU A 33 -2.22 -6.36 8.63
C GLU A 33 -3.26 -5.27 8.88
N TYR A 34 -4.07 -4.97 7.88
CA TYR A 34 -5.11 -3.97 7.95
C TYR A 34 -6.34 -4.40 7.16
N ILE A 35 -7.54 -4.06 7.65
CA ILE A 35 -8.79 -4.38 6.96
C ILE A 35 -9.18 -3.18 6.11
N THR A 36 -9.43 -3.44 4.84
CA THR A 36 -9.90 -2.45 3.87
C THR A 36 -11.23 -2.86 3.25
N LYS A 37 -12.00 -1.89 2.76
CA LYS A 37 -13.26 -2.11 2.07
C LYS A 37 -13.09 -1.73 0.60
N GLY A 38 -13.85 -2.37 -0.29
CA GLY A 38 -13.86 -2.06 -1.72
C GLY A 38 -12.68 -2.63 -2.50
N VAL A 39 -12.19 -3.80 -2.10
CA VAL A 39 -11.06 -4.49 -2.74
C VAL A 39 -11.50 -5.31 -3.95
N GLU A 40 -12.79 -5.61 -4.06
CA GLU A 40 -13.33 -6.25 -5.24
C GLU A 40 -13.30 -5.30 -6.44
N PRO A 41 -13.23 -5.82 -7.68
CA PRO A 41 -13.19 -5.00 -8.89
C PRO A 41 -14.38 -4.03 -9.06
N ASP A 42 -15.51 -4.33 -8.43
CA ASP A 42 -16.72 -3.48 -8.43
C ASP A 42 -16.75 -2.46 -7.28
N GLY A 43 -15.68 -2.38 -6.48
CA GLY A 43 -15.59 -1.51 -5.32
C GLY A 43 -16.41 -2.01 -4.12
N SER A 44 -16.87 -3.26 -4.14
CA SER A 44 -17.57 -3.90 -3.03
C SER A 44 -16.62 -4.77 -2.16
N GLY A 45 -17.18 -5.38 -1.12
CA GLY A 45 -16.48 -6.33 -0.27
C GLY A 45 -15.57 -5.71 0.80
N ASN A 46 -15.12 -6.57 1.72
CA ASN A 46 -14.04 -6.27 2.65
C ASN A 46 -12.83 -7.11 2.22
N GLY A 47 -11.68 -6.49 2.03
CA GLY A 47 -10.41 -7.17 1.79
C GLY A 47 -9.46 -6.97 2.95
N LYS A 48 -8.55 -7.93 3.16
CA LYS A 48 -7.48 -7.80 4.14
C LYS A 48 -6.20 -7.49 3.38
N VAL A 49 -5.38 -6.58 3.88
CA VAL A 49 -4.11 -6.21 3.26
C VAL A 49 -2.98 -6.29 4.27
N TYR A 50 -1.78 -6.58 3.78
CA TYR A 50 -0.53 -6.46 4.50
C TYR A 50 0.16 -5.17 4.08
N VAL A 51 0.07 -4.14 4.91
CA VAL A 51 0.56 -2.79 4.61
C VAL A 51 2.08 -2.80 4.56
N PHE A 52 2.63 -2.36 3.43
CA PHE A 52 4.06 -2.33 3.18
C PHE A 52 4.58 -0.97 2.73
N ALA A 53 3.72 -0.01 2.41
CA ALA A 53 4.12 1.36 2.12
C ALA A 53 3.15 2.37 2.72
N LYS A 54 3.68 3.55 3.05
CA LYS A 54 2.88 4.74 3.41
C LYS A 54 3.37 5.93 2.62
N ARG A 55 2.48 6.87 2.36
CA ARG A 55 2.83 8.18 1.83
C ARG A 55 3.02 9.15 3.00
N GLU A 56 4.08 9.96 2.98
CA GLU A 56 4.49 10.77 4.14
C GLU A 56 3.77 12.14 4.23
N ASP A 57 3.11 12.59 3.15
CA ASP A 57 2.42 13.88 3.06
C ASP A 57 0.89 13.76 3.19
N THR A 58 0.36 12.54 3.21
CA THR A 58 -1.07 12.22 3.15
C THR A 58 -1.35 10.95 3.95
N ALA A 59 -2.63 10.68 4.25
CA ALA A 59 -3.04 9.42 4.89
C ALA A 59 -3.18 8.26 3.89
N ASP A 60 -2.34 8.23 2.84
CA ASP A 60 -2.37 7.20 1.81
C ASP A 60 -1.39 6.07 2.13
N PHE A 61 -1.82 4.84 1.86
CA PHE A 61 -1.10 3.60 2.14
C PHE A 61 -1.15 2.67 0.93
N ALA A 62 -0.20 1.74 0.87
CA ALA A 62 -0.25 0.60 -0.04
C ALA A 62 -0.05 -0.70 0.75
N GLY A 63 -0.88 -1.69 0.44
CA GLY A 63 -0.83 -3.00 1.06
C GLY A 63 -0.97 -4.12 0.03
N LEU A 64 -0.34 -5.26 0.31
CA LEU A 64 -0.50 -6.49 -0.47
C LEU A 64 -1.78 -7.19 -0.05
N GLU A 65 -2.60 -7.61 -0.99
CA GLU A 65 -3.83 -8.31 -0.66
C GLU A 65 -3.57 -9.65 0.03
N ILE A 66 -4.39 -9.94 1.04
CA ILE A 66 -4.46 -11.24 1.71
C ILE A 66 -5.75 -11.96 1.30
N VAL A 67 -5.62 -13.09 0.61
CA VAL A 67 -6.71 -13.99 0.22
C VAL A 67 -6.45 -15.36 0.86
N ASP A 68 -7.45 -15.95 1.51
CA ASP A 68 -7.33 -17.25 2.21
C ASP A 68 -6.10 -17.34 3.12
N SER A 69 -5.82 -16.25 3.84
CA SER A 69 -4.65 -16.09 4.74
C SER A 69 -3.28 -16.16 4.04
N LYS A 70 -3.22 -15.95 2.72
CA LYS A 70 -1.99 -15.84 1.94
C LYS A 70 -1.82 -14.44 1.38
N ILE A 71 -0.63 -13.86 1.53
CA ILE A 71 -0.27 -12.59 0.90
C ILE A 71 -0.05 -12.85 -0.60
N THR A 72 -0.77 -12.11 -1.44
CA THR A 72 -0.65 -12.16 -2.90
C THR A 72 0.24 -11.01 -3.39
N ASP A 73 0.64 -11.02 -4.67
CA ASP A 73 1.35 -9.89 -5.28
C ASP A 73 0.46 -8.64 -5.44
N ARG A 74 -0.87 -8.78 -5.48
CA ARG A 74 -1.78 -7.69 -5.78
C ARG A 74 -1.66 -6.57 -4.75
N VAL A 75 -1.32 -5.36 -5.20
CA VAL A 75 -1.18 -4.17 -4.36
C VAL A 75 -2.45 -3.36 -4.41
N ILE A 76 -2.94 -2.96 -3.25
CA ILE A 76 -4.08 -2.06 -3.09
C ILE A 76 -3.57 -0.77 -2.46
N CYS A 77 -3.75 0.34 -3.17
CA CYS A 77 -3.50 1.68 -2.67
C CYS A 77 -4.80 2.24 -2.10
N PHE A 78 -4.75 2.77 -0.88
CA PHE A 78 -5.95 3.28 -0.21
C PHE A 78 -5.64 4.45 0.69
N ARG A 79 -6.62 5.35 0.85
CA ARG A 79 -6.59 6.40 1.87
C ARG A 79 -7.25 5.89 3.15
N SER A 80 -6.54 5.94 4.27
CA SER A 80 -7.14 5.75 5.58
C SER A 80 -7.90 7.01 6.00
N LEU A 81 -9.17 6.86 6.35
CA LEU A 81 -9.98 7.96 6.91
C LEU A 81 -9.96 8.00 8.44
N PHE A 82 -9.07 7.23 9.09
CA PHE A 82 -8.90 7.31 10.54
C PHE A 82 -8.29 8.67 10.92
N ALA A 83 -9.15 9.64 11.18
CA ALA A 83 -8.87 10.70 12.15
C ALA A 83 -8.82 10.05 13.53
N GLU A 84 -7.89 10.49 14.38
CA GLU A 84 -7.80 10.05 15.78
C GLU A 84 -9.18 10.06 16.46
N GLY A 85 -9.64 8.89 16.91
CA GLY A 85 -10.64 8.82 17.98
C GLY A 85 -12.07 8.39 17.66
N ASP A 86 -12.43 7.87 16.48
CA ASP A 86 -13.80 7.35 16.27
C ASP A 86 -13.88 5.86 15.93
N SER A 87 -14.73 5.15 16.70
CA SER A 87 -14.74 3.70 16.90
C SER A 87 -15.67 2.95 15.95
N LYS A 88 -15.96 3.51 14.77
CA LYS A 88 -16.92 2.93 13.81
C LYS A 88 -16.38 2.85 12.39
N SER A 89 -15.60 1.80 12.14
CA SER A 89 -15.70 0.88 10.98
C SER A 89 -16.10 1.45 9.61
N SER A 90 -15.53 2.58 9.14
CA SER A 90 -15.98 3.21 7.88
C SER A 90 -15.02 4.37 7.50
N TRP A 91 -14.28 4.45 6.40
CA TRP A 91 -14.12 3.68 5.15
C TRP A 91 -12.71 3.95 4.62
N ASN A 92 -11.93 2.94 4.23
CA ASN A 92 -10.76 3.23 3.40
C ASN A 92 -11.25 3.51 1.98
N ILE A 93 -10.69 4.53 1.31
CA ILE A 93 -11.00 4.81 -0.09
C ILE A 93 -9.90 4.16 -0.93
N VAL A 94 -10.23 3.09 -1.66
CA VAL A 94 -9.30 2.50 -2.64
C VAL A 94 -9.05 3.53 -3.74
N ARG A 95 -7.77 3.78 -3.99
CA ARG A 95 -7.26 4.75 -4.97
C ARG A 95 -6.82 4.07 -6.25
N ALA A 96 -6.19 2.92 -6.12
CA ALA A 96 -5.66 2.14 -7.23
C ALA A 96 -5.45 0.69 -6.78
N ILE A 97 -5.44 -0.22 -7.76
CA ILE A 97 -5.04 -1.61 -7.61
C ILE A 97 -3.97 -1.88 -8.67
N HIS A 98 -2.94 -2.61 -8.30
CA HIS A 98 -1.83 -2.98 -9.17
C HIS A 98 -1.55 -4.48 -9.03
N ASP A 99 -1.06 -5.09 -10.11
CA ASP A 99 -0.80 -6.53 -10.13
C ASP A 99 0.35 -6.93 -9.19
N ASP A 100 1.35 -6.06 -9.01
CA ASP A 100 2.50 -6.27 -8.14
C ASP A 100 3.15 -4.96 -7.65
N VAL A 101 4.19 -5.07 -6.82
CA VAL A 101 4.96 -3.92 -6.29
C VAL A 101 5.71 -3.15 -7.37
N PHE A 102 6.17 -3.80 -8.44
CA PHE A 102 6.83 -3.12 -9.55
C PHE A 102 5.86 -2.23 -10.32
N ALA A 103 4.65 -2.73 -10.59
CA ALA A 103 3.57 -1.99 -11.24
C ALA A 103 3.10 -0.83 -10.38
N PHE A 104 2.99 -1.01 -9.05
CA PHE A 104 2.72 0.08 -8.11
C PHE A 104 3.81 1.16 -8.18
N ILE A 105 5.09 0.77 -8.13
CA ILE A 105 6.19 1.74 -8.17
C ILE A 105 6.23 2.48 -9.51
N ALA A 106 6.17 1.75 -10.62
CA ALA A 106 6.29 2.33 -11.97
C ALA A 106 5.13 3.27 -12.31
N ASN A 107 3.89 2.88 -11.96
CA ASN A 107 2.70 3.61 -12.39
C ASN A 107 2.19 4.62 -11.36
N HIS A 108 2.50 4.43 -10.07
CA HIS A 108 1.98 5.27 -8.99
C HIS A 108 3.09 6.09 -8.34
N VAL A 109 4.10 5.42 -7.77
CA VAL A 109 5.16 6.11 -7.00
C VAL A 109 5.99 7.03 -7.88
N VAL A 110 6.45 6.56 -9.04
CA VAL A 110 7.24 7.38 -9.97
C VAL A 110 6.43 8.57 -10.52
N ALA A 111 5.12 8.39 -10.72
CA ALA A 111 4.25 9.48 -11.14
C ALA A 111 4.15 10.58 -10.06
N ASP A 112 3.95 10.18 -8.80
CA ASP A 112 3.92 11.09 -7.65
C ASP A 112 5.26 11.83 -7.46
N MET A 113 6.39 11.13 -7.58
CA MET A 113 7.73 11.73 -7.50
C MET A 113 7.92 12.82 -8.57
N ARG A 114 7.48 12.57 -9.81
CA ARG A 114 7.58 13.54 -10.91
C ARG A 114 6.69 14.75 -10.66
N ALA A 115 5.47 14.54 -10.16
CA ALA A 115 4.55 15.62 -9.85
C ALA A 115 5.14 16.58 -8.80
N LEU A 116 5.78 16.05 -7.75
CA LEU A 116 6.45 16.87 -6.71
C LEU A 116 7.57 17.76 -7.26
N VAL A 117 8.42 17.21 -8.14
CA VAL A 117 9.50 17.98 -8.78
C VAL A 117 8.92 19.10 -9.64
N GLN A 118 7.78 18.86 -10.31
CA GLN A 118 7.12 19.85 -11.16
C GLN A 118 6.38 20.93 -10.35
N SER A 119 5.78 20.58 -9.22
CA SER A 119 5.10 21.53 -8.33
C SER A 119 6.05 22.40 -7.49
N SER A 120 7.33 22.05 -7.45
CA SER A 120 8.38 22.78 -6.71
C SER A 120 9.05 23.88 -7.54
N LYS A 121 8.59 24.10 -8.78
CA LYS A 121 9.02 25.19 -9.68
C LYS A 121 7.98 26.30 -9.69
#